data_AF-A0A3E2C5T8-F1
#
_entry.id   AF-A0A3E2C5T8-F1
#
_cell.length_a   1.000
_cell.length_b   1.000
_cell.length_c   1.000
_cell.angle_alpha   90.00
_cell.angle_beta   90.00
_cell.angle_gamma   90.00
#
_symmetry.space_group_name_H-M   'P 1'
#
loop_
_entity.id
_entity.type
_entity.pdbx_description
1 polymer ?
#
loop_
_entity_poly.entity_id
_entity_poly.type
_entity_poly.pdbx_seq_one_letter_code
_entity_poly.pdbx_strand_id
1 'polypeptide(L)'
;MNINIEHLNQVQKNKEDFHKTQTKDLPPKPPIILTEQVACCENTDKEILWHIARNIPHLRKWVIANPAADAKILEYISQKGGPDVKHSLDVLLESYDYAKQIS
;
A
#
# COMPACT_ATOMS: atom_id res chain seq x y z
N MET A 1 -14.89 -47.46 -28.28
CA MET A 1 -13.51 -47.03 -27.96
C MET A 1 -13.67 -46.04 -26.82
N ASN A 2 -13.56 -46.51 -25.58
CA ASN A 2 -13.95 -45.71 -24.40
C ASN A 2 -12.67 -45.26 -23.72
N ILE A 3 -12.41 -43.95 -23.76
CA ILE A 3 -11.28 -43.36 -23.03
C ILE A 3 -11.57 -43.50 -21.53
N ASN A 4 -10.68 -44.14 -20.80
CA ASN A 4 -10.78 -44.30 -19.36
C ASN A 4 -10.57 -42.94 -18.65
N ILE A 5 -11.66 -42.39 -18.13
CA ILE A 5 -11.72 -41.09 -17.45
C ILE A 5 -10.77 -41.01 -16.24
N GLU A 6 -10.43 -42.14 -15.61
CA GLU A 6 -9.51 -42.15 -14.47
C GLU A 6 -8.09 -41.74 -14.84
N HIS A 7 -7.66 -42.03 -16.06
CA HIS A 7 -6.31 -41.68 -16.51
C HIS A 7 -6.17 -40.17 -16.77
N LEU A 8 -7.24 -39.52 -17.22
CA LEU A 8 -7.28 -38.06 -17.41
C LEU A 8 -7.28 -37.33 -16.06
N ASN A 9 -8.04 -37.83 -15.08
CA ASN A 9 -8.08 -37.26 -13.74
C ASN A 9 -6.72 -37.39 -13.01
N GLN A 10 -5.97 -38.47 -13.24
CA GLN A 10 -4.63 -38.63 -12.68
C GLN A 10 -3.62 -37.65 -13.31
N VAL A 11 -3.66 -37.43 -14.62
CA VAL A 11 -2.79 -36.44 -15.28
C VAL A 11 -3.10 -35.02 -14.79
N GLN A 12 -4.37 -34.69 -14.56
CA GLN A 12 -4.77 -33.38 -14.01
C GLN A 12 -4.30 -33.21 -12.56
N LYS A 13 -4.48 -34.23 -11.71
CA LYS A 13 -4.03 -34.19 -10.31
C LYS A 13 -2.51 -34.02 -10.21
N ASN A 14 -1.75 -34.72 -11.05
CA ASN A 14 -0.29 -34.62 -11.08
C ASN A 14 0.19 -33.24 -11.58
N LYS A 15 -0.59 -32.55 -12.42
CA LYS A 15 -0.29 -31.19 -12.90
C LYS A 15 -0.58 -30.13 -11.83
N GLU A 16 -1.65 -30.32 -11.06
CA GLU A 16 -2.02 -29.47 -9.91
C GLU A 16 -0.98 -29.58 -8.78
N ASP A 17 -0.47 -30.78 -8.50
CA ASP A 17 0.55 -31.02 -7.46
C ASP A 17 1.93 -30.45 -7.85
N PHE A 18 2.25 -30.40 -9.15
CA PHE A 18 3.50 -29.79 -9.66
C PHE A 18 3.54 -28.27 -9.44
N HIS A 19 2.40 -27.60 -9.55
CA HIS A 19 2.31 -26.15 -9.31
C HIS A 19 2.23 -25.78 -7.82
N LYS A 20 1.98 -26.74 -6.93
CA LYS A 20 1.84 -26.49 -5.48
C LYS A 20 3.14 -26.54 -4.70
N THR A 21 4.24 -27.00 -5.30
CA THR A 21 5.51 -27.26 -4.59
C THR A 21 6.64 -26.26 -4.88
N GLN A 22 6.45 -25.30 -5.80
CA GLN A 22 7.55 -24.47 -6.31
C GLN A 22 7.75 -23.08 -5.67
N THR A 23 7.19 -22.81 -4.49
CA THR A 23 7.44 -21.53 -3.76
C THR A 23 8.32 -21.69 -2.52
N LYS A 24 8.70 -22.92 -2.15
CA LYS A 24 9.39 -23.19 -0.87
C LYS A 24 10.88 -22.83 -0.83
N ASP A 25 11.53 -22.63 -1.98
CA ASP A 25 12.99 -22.47 -2.06
C ASP A 25 13.47 -21.05 -2.45
N LEU A 26 12.56 -20.07 -2.57
CA LEU A 26 12.97 -18.68 -2.76
C LEU A 26 13.30 -18.05 -1.40
N PRO A 27 14.40 -17.27 -1.29
CA PRO A 27 14.67 -16.53 -0.06
C PRO A 27 13.46 -15.63 0.26
N PRO A 28 13.14 -15.44 1.55
CA PRO A 28 12.04 -14.56 1.93
C PRO A 28 12.27 -13.19 1.30
N LYS A 29 11.20 -12.59 0.77
CA LYS A 29 11.27 -11.26 0.17
C LYS A 29 11.92 -10.31 1.18
N PRO A 30 12.89 -9.48 0.77
CA PRO A 30 13.52 -8.53 1.68
C PRO A 30 12.46 -7.67 2.39
N PRO A 31 12.70 -7.27 3.66
CA PRO A 31 11.77 -6.42 4.39
C PRO A 31 11.42 -5.18 3.57
N ILE A 32 10.13 -4.87 3.48
CA ILE A 32 9.68 -3.65 2.82
C ILE A 32 10.12 -2.48 3.69
N ILE A 33 11.00 -1.64 3.14
CA ILE A 33 11.40 -0.39 3.79
C ILE A 33 10.34 0.66 3.43
N LEU A 34 9.71 1.24 4.45
CA LEU A 34 8.78 2.36 4.26
C LEU A 34 9.59 3.63 4.01
N THR A 35 9.40 4.21 2.82
CA THR A 35 10.11 5.40 2.34
C THR A 35 9.14 6.55 2.08
N GLU A 36 9.67 7.74 1.79
CA GLU A 36 8.88 8.89 1.36
C GLU A 36 8.06 8.57 0.11
N GLN A 37 8.67 7.89 -0.86
CA GLN A 37 8.01 7.49 -2.10
C GLN A 37 6.84 6.53 -1.85
N VAL A 38 6.98 5.60 -0.91
CA VAL A 38 5.85 4.73 -0.50
C VAL A 38 4.78 5.55 0.21
N ALA A 39 5.16 6.48 1.10
CA ALA A 39 4.20 7.28 1.84
C ALA A 39 3.34 8.18 0.95
N CYS A 40 3.86 8.72 -0.15
CA CYS A 40 3.12 9.59 -1.08
C CYS A 40 2.50 8.89 -2.30
N CYS A 41 2.77 7.59 -2.51
CA CYS A 41 2.25 6.85 -3.67
C CYS A 41 0.73 6.61 -3.56
N GLU A 42 -0.02 6.93 -4.61
CA GLU A 42 -1.46 6.73 -4.70
C GLU A 42 -1.91 5.26 -4.55
N ASN A 43 -1.02 4.32 -4.88
CA ASN A 43 -1.29 2.88 -4.81
C ASN A 43 -0.92 2.28 -3.44
N THR A 44 -0.51 3.09 -2.48
CA THR A 44 -0.18 2.61 -1.14
C THR A 44 -1.45 2.28 -0.36
N ASP A 45 -1.53 1.04 0.13
CA ASP A 45 -2.66 0.56 0.91
C ASP A 45 -2.93 1.41 2.14
N LYS A 46 -4.23 1.64 2.44
CA LYS A 46 -4.67 2.43 3.60
C LYS A 46 -4.09 1.93 4.92
N GLU A 47 -3.93 0.62 5.09
CA GLU A 47 -3.32 0.03 6.29
C GLU A 47 -1.86 0.44 6.45
N ILE A 48 -1.11 0.55 5.35
CA ILE A 48 0.27 1.05 5.36
C ILE A 48 0.30 2.53 5.72
N LEU A 49 -0.63 3.33 5.19
CA LEU A 49 -0.73 4.75 5.54
C LEU A 49 -1.04 4.94 7.03
N TRP A 50 -1.94 4.14 7.60
CA TRP A 50 -2.21 4.14 9.04
C TRP A 50 -1.00 3.68 9.86
N HIS A 51 -0.27 2.68 9.37
CA HIS A 51 0.95 2.23 10.01
C HIS A 51 2.00 3.35 10.07
N ILE A 52 2.22 4.06 8.96
CA ILE A 52 3.11 5.22 8.90
C ILE A 52 2.63 6.31 9.87
N ALA A 53 1.34 6.67 9.81
CA ALA A 53 0.75 7.72 10.64
C ALA A 53 0.99 7.46 12.15
N ARG A 54 0.81 6.21 12.60
CA ARG A 54 0.96 5.85 14.01
C ARG A 54 2.42 5.72 14.43
N ASN A 55 3.27 5.11 13.60
CA ASN A 55 4.56 4.58 14.05
C ASN A 55 5.77 5.34 13.52
N ILE A 56 5.64 6.15 12.46
CA ILE A 56 6.81 6.73 11.75
C ILE A 56 6.65 8.25 11.60
N PRO A 57 6.95 9.04 12.65
CA PRO A 57 6.68 10.49 12.67
C PRO A 57 7.30 11.29 11.53
N HIS A 58 8.53 10.96 11.10
CA HIS A 58 9.23 11.68 10.04
C HIS A 58 8.63 11.47 8.64
N LEU A 59 7.81 10.43 8.45
CA LEU A 59 7.12 10.16 7.19
C LEU A 59 5.71 10.76 7.11
N ARG A 60 5.14 11.24 8.22
CA ARG A 60 3.75 11.77 8.25
C ARG A 60 3.52 12.90 7.25
N LYS A 61 4.51 13.77 7.05
CA LYS A 61 4.44 14.85 6.05
C LYS A 61 4.22 14.35 4.62
N TRP A 62 4.77 13.19 4.28
CA TRP A 62 4.62 12.58 2.96
C TRP A 62 3.27 11.89 2.78
N VAL A 63 2.67 11.40 3.88
CA VAL A 63 1.28 10.89 3.86
C VAL A 63 0.28 12.01 3.56
N ILE A 64 0.54 13.26 3.98
CA ILE A 64 -0.31 14.41 3.65
C ILE A 64 -0.37 14.66 2.14
N ALA A 65 0.75 14.41 1.44
CA ALA A 65 0.81 14.53 -0.02
C ALA A 65 0.21 13.32 -0.77
N ASN A 66 -0.27 12.29 -0.06
CA ASN A 66 -0.81 11.09 -0.69
C ASN A 66 -2.30 11.28 -1.07
N PRO A 67 -2.68 11.16 -2.36
CA PRO A 67 -4.07 11.29 -2.79
C PRO A 67 -5.02 10.23 -2.19
N ALA A 68 -4.50 9.07 -1.79
CA ALA A 68 -5.28 7.99 -1.18
C ALA A 68 -5.49 8.16 0.34
N ALA A 69 -4.77 9.10 0.98
CA ALA A 69 -4.96 9.43 2.38
C ALA A 69 -6.31 10.13 2.57
N ASP A 70 -7.20 9.50 3.34
CA ASP A 70 -8.51 10.08 3.63
C ASP A 70 -8.45 11.07 4.80
N ALA A 71 -9.57 11.80 4.98
CA ALA A 71 -9.70 12.82 6.01
C ALA A 71 -9.40 12.30 7.43
N LYS A 72 -9.68 11.01 7.74
CA LYS A 72 -9.42 10.46 9.08
C LYS A 72 -7.92 10.29 9.34
N ILE A 73 -7.17 9.86 8.32
CA ILE A 73 -5.71 9.78 8.39
C ILE A 73 -5.11 11.17 8.57
N LEU A 74 -5.58 12.14 7.77
CA LEU A 74 -5.08 13.53 7.83
C LEU A 74 -5.40 14.20 9.17
N GLU A 75 -6.61 14.00 9.70
CA GLU A 75 -7.01 14.49 11.02
C GLU A 75 -6.15 13.88 12.14
N TYR A 76 -5.91 12.57 12.09
CA TYR A 76 -5.02 11.93 13.06
C TYR A 76 -3.60 12.51 12.98
N ILE A 77 -3.06 12.71 11.77
CA ILE A 77 -1.73 13.29 11.57
C ILE A 77 -1.68 14.73 12.08
N SER A 78 -2.70 15.55 11.84
CA SER A 78 -2.73 16.93 12.32
C SER A 78 -2.68 17.01 13.86
N GLN A 79 -3.38 16.10 14.55
CA GLN A 79 -3.37 16.01 16.00
C GLN A 79 -2.06 15.46 16.57
N LYS A 80 -1.45 14.46 15.92
CA LYS A 80 -0.19 13.85 16.37
C LYS A 80 1.05 14.67 16.02
N GLY A 81 0.97 15.53 15.02
CA GLY A 81 2.09 16.31 14.52
C GLY A 81 3.23 15.44 13.99
N GLY A 82 4.42 16.03 13.93
CA GLY A 82 5.64 15.42 13.38
C GLY A 82 6.48 16.47 12.68
N PRO A 83 7.73 16.14 12.28
CA PRO A 83 8.55 17.04 11.48
C PRO A 83 7.79 17.52 10.23
N ASP A 84 7.70 18.84 10.07
CA ASP A 84 7.06 19.56 8.96
C ASP A 84 5.57 19.24 8.68
N VAL A 85 4.87 18.56 9.59
CA VAL A 85 3.44 18.22 9.40
C VAL A 85 2.59 19.47 9.23
N LYS A 86 2.78 20.48 10.09
CA LYS A 86 2.02 21.75 10.00
C LYS A 86 2.22 22.41 8.64
N HIS A 87 3.47 22.60 8.24
CA HIS A 87 3.80 23.24 6.96
C HIS A 87 3.20 22.47 5.77
N SER A 88 3.26 21.13 5.80
CA SER A 88 2.72 20.30 4.73
C SER A 88 1.19 20.38 4.65
N LEU A 89 0.50 20.48 5.79
CA LEU A 89 -0.95 20.72 5.83
C LEU A 89 -1.29 22.11 5.29
N ASP A 90 -0.54 23.15 5.66
CA ASP A 90 -0.73 24.51 5.16
C ASP A 90 -0.64 24.52 3.62
N VAL A 91 0.40 23.90 3.05
CA VAL A 91 0.60 23.75 1.60
C VAL A 91 -0.55 22.99 0.93
N LEU A 92 -1.01 21.88 1.53
CA LEU A 92 -2.15 21.12 1.00
C LEU A 92 -3.42 21.98 0.94
N LEU A 93 -3.72 22.72 2.01
CA LEU A 93 -4.91 23.55 2.08
C LEU A 93 -4.84 24.73 1.10
N GLU A 94 -3.69 25.38 0.97
CA GLU A 94 -3.44 26.42 -0.04
C GLU A 94 -3.65 25.87 -1.46
N SER A 95 -3.17 24.65 -1.74
CA SER A 95 -3.37 24.01 -3.05
C SER A 95 -4.84 23.71 -3.35
N TYR A 96 -5.63 23.37 -2.33
CA TYR A 96 -7.06 23.13 -2.45
C TYR A 96 -7.83 24.44 -2.71
N ASP A 97 -7.49 25.50 -1.98
CA ASP A 97 -8.08 26.83 -2.20
C ASP A 97 -7.75 27.39 -3.58
N TYR A 98 -6.53 27.14 -4.07
CA TYR A 98 -6.15 27.49 -5.45
C TYR A 98 -6.96 26.70 -6.48
N ALA A 99 -7.06 25.37 -6.32
CA ALA A 99 -7.83 24.52 -7.23
C ALA A 99 -9.31 24.93 -7.31
N LYS A 100 -9.89 25.40 -6.19
CA LYS A 100 -11.27 25.88 -6.13
C LYS A 100 -11.49 27.20 -6.89
N GLN A 101 -10.48 28.06 -7.00
CA GLN A 101 -10.60 29.35 -7.69
C GLN A 101 -10.56 29.24 -9.22
N ILE A 102 -9.96 28.16 -9.73
CA ILE A 102 -9.80 27.91 -11.16
C ILE A 102 -10.84 26.93 -11.73
N SER A 103 -11.71 26.36 -10.89
CA SER A 103 -12.83 25.48 -11.25
C SER A 103 -14.12 26.26 -11.44
#